data_AF-A0A7L8GE85-F1
#
_entry.id   AF-A0A7L8GE85-F1
#
_cell.length_a   1.000
_cell.length_b   1.000
_cell.length_c   1.000
_cell.angle_alpha   90.00
_cell.angle_beta   90.00
_cell.angle_gamma   90.00
#
_symmetry.space_group_name_H-M   'P 1'
#
loop_
_entity.id
_entity.type
_entity.pdbx_description
1 polymer ?
#
loop_
_entity_poly.entity_id
_entity_poly.type
_entity_poly.pdbx_seq_one_letter_code
_entity_poly.pdbx_strand_id
1 'polypeptide(L)'
;KFDFKDMEKSSAFECGMNMMNSPLIPFSLQFFLIAIIFMIFDVEVALIVPFPLIDLINYQVTSLTMILFLLILLFGILYEWLNGALEWK
;
A
#
# COMPACT_ATOMS: atom_id res chain seq x y z
N LYS A 1 -48.44 -13.21 10.08
CA LYS A 1 -47.59 -14.24 10.74
C LYS A 1 -46.16 -13.83 10.43
N PHE A 2 -45.54 -13.02 11.29
CA PHE A 2 -44.16 -12.61 11.09
C PHE A 2 -43.29 -13.84 11.31
N ASP A 3 -42.67 -14.34 10.24
CA ASP A 3 -41.83 -15.53 10.29
C ASP A 3 -40.44 -15.11 10.77
N PHE A 4 -40.11 -15.46 12.02
CA PHE A 4 -38.81 -15.18 12.63
C PHE A 4 -37.64 -15.80 11.85
N LYS A 5 -37.94 -16.77 10.96
CA LYS A 5 -36.98 -17.47 10.12
C LYS A 5 -36.31 -16.62 9.03
N ASP A 6 -36.95 -15.53 8.61
CA ASP A 6 -36.39 -14.66 7.57
C ASP A 6 -35.37 -13.66 8.13
N MET A 7 -35.45 -13.31 9.42
CA MET A 7 -34.48 -12.43 10.07
C MET A 7 -33.10 -13.09 10.23
N GLU A 8 -33.04 -14.36 10.63
CA GLU A 8 -31.79 -15.09 10.83
C GLU A 8 -31.01 -15.38 9.53
N LYS A 9 -31.67 -15.34 8.36
CA LYS A 9 -31.00 -15.47 7.06
C LYS A 9 -30.38 -14.16 6.56
N SER A 10 -30.87 -13.02 7.05
CA SER A 10 -30.39 -11.69 6.67
C SER A 10 -29.32 -11.14 7.62
N SER A 11 -29.14 -11.76 8.79
CA SER A 11 -28.05 -11.46 9.69
C SER A 11 -26.76 -12.09 9.20
N ALA A 12 -25.65 -11.35 9.29
CA ALA A 12 -24.32 -11.93 9.09
C ALA A 12 -24.14 -13.13 10.03
N PHE A 13 -23.46 -14.18 9.55
CA PHE A 13 -23.12 -15.35 10.36
C PHE A 13 -22.15 -14.94 11.47
N GLU A 14 -22.67 -14.42 12.57
CA GLU A 14 -21.95 -14.20 13.80
C GLU A 14 -21.92 -15.55 14.53
N CYS A 15 -20.73 -16.01 14.90
CA CYS A 15 -20.51 -17.25 15.64
C CYS A 15 -21.03 -17.15 17.10
N GLY A 16 -22.27 -16.72 17.29
CA GLY A 16 -22.94 -16.55 18.59
C GLY A 16 -22.62 -15.26 19.35
N MET A 17 -22.04 -14.23 18.72
CA MET A 17 -21.61 -13.01 19.41
C MET A 17 -22.20 -11.74 18.77
N ASN A 18 -23.26 -11.19 19.38
CA ASN A 18 -23.68 -9.82 19.12
C ASN A 18 -22.57 -8.87 19.60
N MET A 19 -21.92 -8.14 18.69
CA MET A 19 -20.92 -7.14 19.06
C MET A 19 -21.59 -5.96 19.76
N MET A 20 -21.61 -6.01 21.10
CA MET A 20 -22.06 -4.92 21.98
C MET A 20 -20.96 -3.85 22.18
N ASN A 21 -19.81 -4.04 21.54
CA ASN A 21 -18.67 -3.13 21.59
C ASN A 21 -18.53 -2.40 20.25
N SER A 22 -18.16 -1.14 20.35
CA SER A 22 -17.99 -0.18 19.25
C SER A 22 -17.28 -0.78 18.03
N PRO A 23 -17.73 -0.46 16.80
CA PRO A 23 -17.10 -0.91 15.55
C PRO A 23 -15.77 -0.19 15.27
N LEU A 24 -15.08 0.27 16.32
CA LEU A 24 -13.72 0.81 16.25
C LEU A 24 -12.77 -0.37 16.04
N ILE A 25 -12.82 -0.91 14.83
CA ILE A 25 -11.82 -1.84 14.32
C ILE A 25 -10.49 -1.10 14.48
N PRO A 26 -9.56 -1.61 15.30
CA PRO A 26 -8.27 -0.96 15.44
C PRO A 26 -7.62 -0.90 14.06
N PHE A 27 -7.45 0.32 13.56
CA PHE A 27 -6.85 0.55 12.27
C PHE A 27 -5.38 0.12 12.34
N SER A 28 -5.00 -0.85 11.51
CA SER A 28 -3.61 -1.26 11.42
C SER A 28 -2.82 -0.19 10.66
N LEU A 29 -1.90 0.46 11.37
CA LEU A 29 -0.95 1.42 10.78
C LEU A 29 -0.07 0.75 9.70
N GLN A 30 0.09 -0.57 9.73
CA GLN A 30 0.85 -1.32 8.74
C GLN A 30 0.18 -1.28 7.37
N PHE A 31 -1.15 -1.45 7.29
CA PHE A 31 -1.87 -1.35 6.02
C PHE A 31 -1.77 0.06 5.42
N PHE A 32 -1.76 1.08 6.27
CA PHE A 32 -1.57 2.46 5.84
C PHE A 32 -0.17 2.71 5.27
N LEU A 33 0.87 2.22 5.96
CA LEU A 33 2.25 2.34 5.50
C LEU A 33 2.45 1.63 4.15
N ILE A 34 1.93 0.41 4.00
CA ILE A 34 1.99 -0.32 2.72
C ILE A 34 1.28 0.47 1.62
N ALA A 35 0.13 1.09 1.90
CA ALA A 35 -0.58 1.90 0.91
C ALA A 35 0.21 3.15 0.48
N ILE A 36 0.90 3.81 1.41
CA ILE A 36 1.78 4.95 1.09
C ILE A 36 2.97 4.51 0.25
N ILE A 37 3.65 3.42 0.65
CA ILE A 37 4.81 2.88 -0.08
C ILE A 37 4.38 2.49 -1.50
N PHE A 38 3.24 1.83 -1.65
CA PHE A 38 2.68 1.49 -2.95
C PHE A 38 2.36 2.73 -3.80
N MET A 39 1.76 3.76 -3.20
CA MET A 39 1.44 5.01 -3.90
C MET A 39 2.71 5.73 -4.39
N ILE A 40 3.75 5.76 -3.56
CA ILE A 40 5.05 6.35 -3.91
C ILE A 40 5.68 5.57 -5.07
N PHE A 41 5.73 4.24 -4.97
CA PHE A 41 6.28 3.37 -6.00
C PHE A 41 5.53 3.48 -7.35
N ASP A 42 4.19 3.60 -7.33
CA ASP A 42 3.40 3.78 -8.55
C ASP A 42 3.76 5.07 -9.29
N VAL A 43 3.91 6.18 -8.54
CA VAL A 43 4.36 7.47 -9.09
C VAL A 43 5.79 7.37 -9.65
N GLU A 44 6.67 6.63 -8.99
CA GLU A 44 8.05 6.43 -9.45
C GLU A 44 8.12 5.64 -10.76
N VAL A 45 7.38 4.54 -10.86
CA VAL A 45 7.31 3.75 -12.10
C VAL A 45 6.73 4.59 -13.23
N ALA A 46 5.70 5.41 -12.96
CA ALA A 46 5.14 6.32 -13.95
C ALA A 46 6.17 7.33 -14.51
N LEU A 47 7.19 7.71 -13.73
CA LEU A 47 8.29 8.57 -14.16
C LEU A 47 9.40 7.80 -14.90
N ILE A 48 9.67 6.55 -14.51
CA ILE A 48 10.72 5.72 -15.11
C ILE A 48 10.31 5.23 -16.51
N VAL A 49 9.04 4.84 -16.71
CA VAL A 49 8.54 4.27 -17.97
C VAL A 49 8.74 5.17 -19.20
N PRO A 50 8.43 6.48 -19.18
CA PRO A 50 8.64 7.33 -20.35
C PRO A 50 10.11 7.68 -20.57
N PHE A 51 10.99 7.52 -19.56
CA PHE A 51 12.38 7.95 -19.62
C PHE A 51 13.18 7.46 -20.84
N PRO A 52 13.20 6.16 -21.20
CA PRO A 52 13.95 5.67 -22.36
C PRO A 52 13.36 6.13 -23.70
N LEU A 53 12.13 6.67 -23.72
CA LEU A 53 11.47 7.16 -24.92
C LEU A 53 11.80 8.64 -25.22
N ILE A 54 12.43 9.35 -24.29
CA ILE A 54 12.76 10.77 -24.44
C ILE A 54 14.13 10.87 -25.12
N ASP A 55 14.17 11.45 -26.32
CA ASP A 55 15.43 11.82 -26.96
C ASP A 55 16.07 12.99 -26.21
N LEU A 56 17.03 12.65 -25.34
CA LEU A 56 17.72 13.62 -24.49
C LEU A 56 19.00 14.10 -25.17
N ILE A 57 19.15 15.42 -25.21
CA ILE A 57 20.31 16.13 -25.80
C ILE A 57 21.64 15.71 -25.12
N ASN A 58 21.60 15.28 -23.86
CA ASN A 58 22.78 14.86 -23.10
C ASN A 58 22.56 13.54 -22.35
N TYR A 59 22.65 12.42 -23.07
CA TYR A 59 22.45 11.06 -22.55
C TYR A 59 23.26 10.76 -21.28
N GLN A 60 24.51 11.23 -21.19
CA GLN A 60 25.39 10.90 -20.06
C GLN A 60 24.90 11.56 -18.76
N VAL A 61 24.55 12.85 -18.80
CA VAL A 61 24.01 13.54 -17.63
C VAL A 61 22.67 12.94 -17.22
N THR A 62 21.79 12.65 -18.19
CA THR A 62 20.47 12.13 -17.85
C THR A 62 20.52 10.69 -17.31
N SER A 63 21.42 9.85 -17.83
CA SER A 63 21.65 8.52 -17.27
C SER A 63 22.15 8.57 -15.82
N LEU A 64 23.05 9.52 -15.51
CA LEU A 64 23.57 9.71 -14.16
C LEU A 64 22.45 10.14 -13.20
N THR A 65 21.60 11.08 -13.62
CA THR A 65 20.46 11.53 -12.80
C THR A 65 19.48 10.40 -12.54
N MET A 66 19.23 9.50 -13.50
CA MET A 66 18.34 8.36 -13.28
C MET A 66 18.94 7.32 -12.34
N ILE A 67 20.23 7.04 -12.46
CA ILE A 67 20.91 6.13 -11.53
C ILE A 67 20.86 6.69 -10.10
N LEU A 68 21.11 7.99 -9.95
CA LEU A 68 21.07 8.66 -8.65
C LEU A 68 19.65 8.66 -8.07
N PHE A 69 18.63 8.91 -8.91
CA PHE A 69 17.23 8.77 -8.55
C PHE A 69 16.92 7.36 -8.04
N LEU A 70 17.26 6.31 -8.78
CA LEU A 70 17.06 4.91 -8.38
C LEU A 70 17.77 4.55 -7.07
N LEU A 71 18.97 5.08 -6.83
CA LEU A 71 19.71 4.83 -5.58
C LEU A 71 19.01 5.43 -4.37
N ILE A 72 18.46 6.64 -4.47
CA ILE A 72 17.71 7.27 -3.38
C ILE A 72 16.48 6.41 -3.02
N LEU A 73 15.81 5.87 -4.04
CA LEU A 73 14.64 5.00 -3.86
C LEU A 73 14.98 3.69 -3.15
N LEU A 74 16.04 3.02 -3.60
CA LEU A 74 16.54 1.81 -2.95
C LEU A 74 16.88 2.06 -1.48
N PHE A 75 17.52 3.19 -1.16
CA PHE A 75 17.83 3.54 0.23
C PHE A 75 16.57 3.79 1.07
N GLY A 76 15.54 4.44 0.52
CA GLY A 76 14.26 4.65 1.22
C GLY A 76 13.58 3.34 1.59
N ILE A 77 13.46 2.41 0.64
CA ILE A 77 12.86 1.10 0.87
C ILE A 77 13.68 0.27 1.87
N LEU A 78 15.02 0.29 1.76
CA LEU A 78 15.90 -0.39 2.72
C LEU A 78 15.73 0.15 4.13
N TYR A 79 15.59 1.46 4.29
CA TYR A 79 15.36 2.08 5.59
C TYR A 79 14.03 1.63 6.21
N GLU A 80 12.95 1.62 5.43
CA GLU A 80 11.63 1.16 5.89
C GLU A 80 11.60 -0.34 6.21
N TRP A 81 12.34 -1.15 5.44
CA TRP A 81 12.49 -2.57 5.71
C TRP A 81 13.23 -2.83 7.02
N LEU A 82 14.34 -2.13 7.28
CA LEU A 82 15.07 -2.23 8.54
C LEU A 82 14.23 -1.83 9.76
N ASN A 83 13.27 -0.92 9.58
CA ASN A 83 12.32 -0.51 10.64
C ASN A 83 11.20 -1.53 10.89
N GLY A 84 11.15 -2.64 10.14
CA GLY A 84 10.14 -3.69 10.31
C GLY A 84 8.74 -3.27 9.87
N ALA A 85 8.60 -2.18 9.10
CA ALA A 85 7.30 -1.72 8.59
C ALA A 85 6.65 -2.73 7.62
N LEU A 86 7.47 -3.60 7.02
CA LEU A 86 7.09 -4.62 6.04
C LEU A 86 6.93 -6.02 6.66
N GLU A 87 7.24 -6.22 7.95
CA GLU A 87 7.08 -7.51 8.60
C GLU A 87 5.62 -7.74 9.00
N TRP A 88 5.06 -8.85 8.51
CA TRP A 88 3.75 -9.36 8.95
C TRP A 88 3.93 -10.27 10.16
N LYS A 89 3.16 -10.00 11.22
CA LYS A 89 2.91 -10.93 12.33
C LYS A 89 1.53 -11.53 12.20
#